data_AF-A0AAD3DRR7-F1
#
_entry.id   AF-A0AAD3DRR7-F1
#
_cell.length_a   1.000
_cell.length_b   1.000
_cell.length_c   1.000
_cell.angle_alpha   90.00
_cell.angle_beta   90.00
_cell.angle_gamma   90.00
#
_symmetry.space_group_name_H-M   'P 1'
#
loop_
_entity.id
_entity.type
_entity.pdbx_description
1 polymer ?
#
loop_
_entity_poly.entity_id
_entity_poly.type
_entity_poly.pdbx_seq_one_letter_code
_entity_poly.pdbx_strand_id
1 'polypeptide(L)'
;AHAAWSAGTVQVMVATVAFGMGINKPDVRFVVHHSLSKSLENYYQESGRAGRDGLPARCMMFYRFSDALRQAAIVCFEPTWQPNLTAMMSYAAGSPDGADAACRR
;
A
#
# COMPACT_ATOMS: atom_id res chain seq x y z
N ALA A 1 0.06 -16.58 13.51
CA ALA A 1 0.64 -15.84 12.36
C ALA A 1 1.21 -14.48 12.78
N HIS A 2 0.41 -13.54 13.29
CA HIS A 2 0.88 -12.22 13.72
C HIS A 2 2.08 -12.28 14.69
N ALA A 3 1.96 -13.05 15.78
CA ALA A 3 3.04 -13.19 16.77
C ALA A 3 4.37 -13.71 16.17
N ALA A 4 4.30 -14.66 15.24
CA ALA A 4 5.49 -15.22 14.58
C ALA A 4 6.18 -14.21 13.64
N TRP A 5 5.41 -13.32 13.01
CA TRP A 5 5.96 -12.22 12.22
C TRP A 5 6.54 -11.11 13.10
N SER A 6 5.83 -10.76 14.19
CA SER A 6 6.32 -9.78 15.17
C SER A 6 7.65 -10.23 15.80
N ALA A 7 7.78 -11.53 16.10
CA ALA A 7 9.00 -12.16 16.61
C ALA A 7 10.10 -12.39 15.55
N GLY A 8 9.85 -12.12 14.27
CA GLY A 8 10.81 -12.30 13.18
C GLY A 8 11.01 -13.74 12.69
N THR A 9 10.26 -14.71 13.24
CA THR A 9 10.24 -16.10 12.73
C THR A 9 9.65 -16.18 11.33
N VAL A 10 8.71 -15.29 11.01
CA VAL A 10 8.14 -15.11 9.68
C VAL A 10 8.63 -13.78 9.10
N GLN A 11 9.24 -13.81 7.93
CA GLN A 11 9.80 -12.62 7.29
C GLN A 11 8.73 -11.73 6.64
N VAL A 12 7.70 -12.34 6.03
CA VAL A 12 6.69 -11.64 5.22
C VAL A 12 5.30 -11.97 5.70
N MET A 13 4.50 -10.93 5.89
CA MET A 13 3.07 -11.04 6.13
C MET A 13 2.30 -10.53 4.92
N VAL A 14 1.48 -11.40 4.33
CA VAL A 14 0.54 -11.01 3.27
C VAL A 14 -0.81 -10.72 3.93
N ALA A 15 -1.33 -9.52 3.69
CA ALA A 15 -2.48 -9.01 4.41
C ALA A 15 -3.35 -8.08 3.55
N THR A 16 -4.62 -7.95 3.94
CA THR A 16 -5.52 -6.91 3.45
C THR A 16 -5.52 -5.71 4.41
N VAL A 17 -6.24 -4.65 4.06
CA VAL A 17 -6.39 -3.42 4.87
C VAL A 17 -6.83 -3.70 6.31
N ALA A 18 -7.57 -4.79 6.55
CA ALA A 18 -8.02 -5.20 7.89
C ALA A 18 -6.87 -5.48 8.87
N PHE A 19 -5.67 -5.80 8.37
CA PHE A 19 -4.50 -6.05 9.21
C PHE A 19 -3.96 -4.75 9.84
N GLY A 20 -4.49 -3.58 9.49
CA GLY A 20 -3.88 -2.29 9.82
C GLY A 20 -3.97 -1.82 11.27
N MET A 21 -4.93 -2.29 12.07
CA MET A 21 -5.08 -1.81 13.45
C MET A 21 -4.16 -2.58 14.41
N GLY A 22 -3.36 -1.86 15.20
CA GLY A 22 -2.54 -2.47 16.26
C GLY A 22 -1.19 -3.04 15.82
N ILE A 23 -0.78 -2.90 14.55
CA ILE A 23 0.61 -3.20 14.16
C ILE A 23 1.56 -2.13 14.69
N ASN A 24 2.48 -2.54 15.55
CA ASN A 24 3.58 -1.71 16.01
C ASN A 24 4.92 -2.46 15.96
N LYS A 25 5.24 -3.03 14.80
CA LYS A 25 6.59 -3.56 14.52
C LYS A 25 7.45 -2.41 13.97
N PRO A 26 8.53 -2.00 14.66
CA PRO A 26 9.32 -0.83 14.26
C PRO A 26 10.20 -1.10 13.03
N ASP A 27 10.64 -2.35 12.86
CA ASP A 27 11.67 -2.79 11.93
C ASP A 27 11.14 -3.31 10.57
N VAL A 28 10.04 -2.72 10.08
CA VAL A 28 9.48 -3.09 8.76
C VAL A 28 10.31 -2.45 7.64
N ARG A 29 11.05 -3.27 6.89
CA ARG A 29 11.96 -2.81 5.82
C ARG A 29 11.31 -2.55 4.48
N PHE A 30 10.19 -3.20 4.21
CA PHE A 30 9.46 -2.98 2.97
C PHE A 30 7.97 -3.16 3.14
N VAL A 31 7.21 -2.38 2.38
CA VAL A 31 5.77 -2.56 2.18
C VAL A 31 5.52 -2.67 0.69
N VAL A 32 4.85 -3.75 0.29
CA VAL A 32 4.53 -4.02 -1.11
C VAL A 32 3.01 -3.99 -1.29
N HIS A 33 2.53 -3.04 -2.07
CA HIS A 33 1.15 -2.97 -2.49
C HIS A 33 0.99 -3.86 -3.72
N HIS A 34 0.35 -5.01 -3.53
CA HIS A 34 0.01 -5.89 -4.63
C HIS A 34 -1.05 -5.29 -5.55
N SER A 35 -1.91 -4.40 -5.07
CA SER A 35 -2.97 -3.78 -5.87
C SER A 35 -3.11 -2.31 -5.48
N LEU A 36 -3.80 -1.54 -6.31
CA LEU A 36 -4.04 -0.11 -6.08
C LEU A 36 -4.86 0.10 -4.80
N SER A 37 -4.42 1.00 -3.93
CA SER A 37 -5.20 1.42 -2.76
C SER A 37 -6.44 2.23 -3.20
N LYS A 38 -7.43 2.38 -2.32
CA LYS A 38 -8.68 3.11 -2.66
C LYS A 38 -8.50 4.62 -2.82
N SER A 39 -7.51 5.18 -2.15
CA SER A 39 -7.20 6.60 -2.12
C SER A 39 -5.72 6.79 -1.79
N LEU A 40 -5.20 7.99 -2.05
CA LEU A 40 -3.84 8.35 -1.69
C LEU A 40 -3.63 8.37 -0.17
N GLU A 41 -4.62 8.81 0.59
CA GLU A 41 -4.58 8.78 2.07
C GLU A 41 -4.42 7.35 2.60
N ASN A 42 -5.19 6.41 2.07
CA ASN A 42 -5.07 5.00 2.42
C ASN A 42 -3.66 4.48 2.11
N TYR A 43 -3.15 4.78 0.91
CA TYR A 43 -1.79 4.41 0.53
C TYR A 43 -0.74 4.98 1.50
N TYR A 44 -0.88 6.24 1.93
CA TYR A 44 0.01 6.84 2.93
C TYR A 44 -0.06 6.12 4.29
N GLN A 45 -1.25 5.77 4.77
CA GLN A 45 -1.38 5.04 6.04
C GLN A 45 -0.85 3.60 5.95
N GLU A 46 -1.02 2.96 4.80
CA GLU A 46 -0.55 1.59 4.53
C GLU A 46 0.97 1.55 4.40
N SER A 47 1.55 2.44 3.59
CA SER A 47 2.99 2.57 3.35
C SER A 47 3.75 3.10 4.58
N GLY A 48 3.15 3.99 5.37
CA GLY A 48 3.70 4.53 6.63
C GLY A 48 3.92 3.51 7.76
N ARG A 49 3.70 2.22 7.49
CA ARG A 49 4.09 1.10 8.37
C ARG A 49 5.56 0.74 8.21
N ALA A 50 6.18 1.09 7.08
CA ALA A 50 7.60 0.89 6.85
C ALA A 50 8.44 1.88 7.67
N GLY A 51 9.62 1.45 8.13
CA GLY A 51 10.65 2.39 8.61
C GLY A 51 10.34 3.15 9.90
N ARG A 52 9.53 2.59 10.81
CA ARG A 52 9.19 3.27 12.08
C ARG A 52 10.37 3.41 13.05
N ASP A 53 11.44 2.65 12.84
CA ASP A 53 12.73 2.77 13.51
C ASP A 53 13.61 3.91 12.97
N GLY A 54 13.17 4.64 11.94
CA GLY A 54 13.92 5.73 11.31
C GLY A 54 15.02 5.24 10.36
N LEU A 55 15.17 3.93 10.16
CA LEU A 55 16.10 3.37 9.18
C LEU A 55 15.46 3.34 7.79
N PRO A 56 16.28 3.37 6.71
CA PRO A 56 15.77 3.27 5.35
C PRO A 56 14.82 2.08 5.16
N ALA A 57 13.68 2.36 4.53
CA ALA A 57 12.68 1.37 4.18
C ALA A 57 12.13 1.70 2.78
N ARG A 58 11.56 0.69 2.10
CA ARG A 58 11.06 0.84 0.73
C ARG A 58 9.56 0.58 0.65
N CYS A 59 8.85 1.47 -0.02
CA CYS A 59 7.46 1.30 -0.36
C CYS A 59 7.35 1.09 -1.87
N MET A 60 6.74 -0.01 -2.27
CA MET A 60 6.60 -0.37 -3.69
C MET A 60 5.14 -0.65 -3.98
N MET A 61 4.66 -0.15 -5.12
CA MET A 61 3.33 -0.45 -5.60
C MET A 61 3.42 -1.18 -6.93
N PHE A 62 2.65 -2.25 -7.08
CA PHE A 62 2.44 -2.86 -8.38
C PHE A 62 1.14 -2.35 -8.99
N TYR A 63 1.24 -1.76 -10.18
CA TYR A 63 0.10 -1.15 -10.84
C TYR A 63 -0.20 -1.79 -12.20
N ARG A 64 -1.48 -2.10 -12.42
CA ARG A 64 -2.09 -2.40 -13.71
C ARG A 64 -3.40 -1.64 -13.83
N PHE A 65 -3.74 -1.20 -15.04
CA PHE A 65 -5.00 -0.49 -15.28
C PHE A 65 -6.23 -1.32 -14.86
N SER A 66 -6.18 -2.65 -15.02
CA SER A 66 -7.25 -3.55 -14.58
C SER A 66 -7.49 -3.56 -13.07
N ASP A 67 -6.48 -3.23 -12.25
CA ASP A 67 -6.64 -3.11 -10.81
C ASP A 67 -7.50 -1.89 -10.45
N ALA A 68 -7.40 -0.80 -11.22
CA ALA A 68 -8.25 0.38 -11.03
C ALA A 68 -9.73 0.06 -11.30
N LEU A 69 -10.03 -0.74 -12.33
CA LEU A 69 -11.40 -1.16 -12.63
C LEU A 69 -12.00 -2.02 -11.51
N ARG A 70 -11.20 -2.96 -10.95
CA ARG A 70 -11.64 -3.76 -9.80
C ARG A 70 -11.86 -2.90 -8.57
N GLN A 71 -10.96 -1.96 -8.31
CA GLN A 71 -11.07 -1.08 -7.16
C GLN A 71 -12.31 -0.18 -7.28
N ALA A 72 -12.56 0.40 -8.47
CA ALA A 72 -13.75 1.17 -8.77
C ALA A 72 -15.04 0.39 -8.48
N ALA A 73 -15.10 -0.89 -8.86
CA ALA A 73 -16.26 -1.74 -8.60
C ALA A 73 -16.54 -1.95 -7.10
N ILE A 74 -15.51 -1.88 -6.24
CA ILE A 74 -15.64 -2.01 -4.79
C ILE A 74 -16.08 -0.67 -4.17
N VAL A 75 -15.47 0.44 -4.61
CA VAL A 75 -15.65 1.76 -3.96
C VAL A 75 -16.73 2.63 -4.59
N CYS A 76 -17.39 2.20 -5.66
CA CYS A 76 -18.36 3.02 -6.43
C CYS A 76 -19.55 3.55 -5.61
N PHE A 77 -19.79 2.98 -4.42
CA PHE A 77 -20.85 3.41 -3.50
C PHE A 77 -20.39 4.52 -2.53
N GLU A 78 -19.09 4.81 -2.43
CA GLU A 78 -18.56 5.87 -1.55
C GLU A 78 -18.66 7.26 -2.24
N PRO A 79 -19.21 8.32 -1.61
CA PRO A 79 -19.49 9.58 -2.30
C PRO A 79 -18.26 10.28 -2.93
N THR A 80 -17.05 10.03 -2.42
CA THR A 80 -15.80 10.64 -2.88
C THR A 80 -14.90 9.67 -3.66
N TRP A 81 -15.44 8.54 -4.14
CA TRP A 81 -14.65 7.50 -4.78
C TRP A 81 -13.92 7.96 -6.05
N GLN A 82 -14.59 8.75 -6.91
CA GLN A 82 -14.05 9.20 -8.20
C GLN A 82 -12.78 10.03 -8.05
N PRO A 83 -12.77 11.15 -7.29
CA PRO A 83 -11.56 11.95 -7.13
C PRO A 83 -10.45 11.17 -6.42
N ASN A 84 -10.78 10.35 -5.43
CA ASN A 84 -9.82 9.54 -4.67
C ASN A 84 -9.10 8.53 -5.56
N LEU A 85 -9.85 7.78 -6.36
CA LEU A 85 -9.29 6.76 -7.24
C LEU A 85 -8.52 7.40 -8.40
N THR A 86 -9.03 8.50 -8.96
CA THR A 86 -8.36 9.24 -10.05
C THR A 86 -7.01 9.78 -9.58
N ALA A 87 -6.93 10.35 -8.38
CA ALA A 87 -5.66 10.81 -7.80
C ALA A 87 -4.69 9.65 -7.55
N MET A 88 -5.19 8.50 -7.10
CA MET A 88 -4.38 7.30 -6.91
C MET A 88 -3.84 6.75 -8.24
N MET A 89 -4.66 6.76 -9.29
CA MET A 89 -4.26 6.38 -10.64
C MET A 89 -3.23 7.34 -11.23
N SER A 90 -3.38 8.65 -11.04
CA SER A 90 -2.42 9.64 -11.52
C SER A 90 -1.08 9.51 -10.78
N TYR A 91 -1.09 9.25 -9.48
CA TYR A 91 0.12 8.94 -8.71
C TYR A 91 0.82 7.68 -9.24
N ALA A 92 0.08 6.61 -9.47
CA ALA A 92 0.62 5.35 -9.99
C ALA A 92 1.12 5.46 -11.44
N ALA A 93 0.51 6.32 -12.25
CA ALA A 93 0.92 6.53 -13.65
C ALA A 93 2.04 7.58 -13.81
N GLY A 94 2.14 8.52 -12.88
CA GLY A 94 2.88 9.77 -13.03
C GLY A 94 4.21 9.87 -12.30
N SER A 95 4.69 8.83 -11.59
CA SER A 95 5.99 8.88 -10.92
C SER A 95 7.12 8.44 -11.88
N PRO A 96 8.00 9.34 -12.37
CA PRO A 96 9.15 9.00 -13.21
C PRO A 96 10.40 8.70 -12.37
N ASP A 97 10.40 9.06 -11.06
CA ASP A 97 11.62 9.14 -10.26
C ASP A 97 11.53 8.34 -8.94
N GLY A 98 11.87 7.06 -9.03
CA GLY A 98 12.89 6.41 -8.18
C GLY A 98 12.66 6.14 -6.68
N ALA A 99 11.74 6.78 -5.96
CA ALA A 99 11.60 6.59 -4.50
C ALA A 99 10.43 5.69 -4.08
N ASP A 100 9.25 5.88 -4.68
CA ASP A 100 8.02 5.11 -4.45
C ASP A 100 7.47 4.54 -5.78
N ALA A 101 8.37 3.99 -6.60
CA ALA A 101 8.06 3.60 -7.98
C ALA A 101 6.89 2.60 -8.02
N ALA A 102 5.78 3.03 -8.63
CA ALA A 102 4.75 2.12 -9.10
C ALA A 102 5.37 1.24 -10.20
N CYS A 103 5.79 0.04 -9.83
CA CYS A 103 6.33 -0.94 -10.76
C CYS A 103 5.18 -1.44 -11.64
N ARG A 104 5.29 -1.20 -12.95
CA ARG A 104 4.33 -1.73 -13.93
C ARG A 104 4.51 -3.25 -13.99
N ARG A 105 3.42 -3.99 -13.74
CA ARG A 105 3.40 -5.45 -13.89
C ARG A 105 2.90 -5.87 -15.26
#